data_AF-A0A6M1NP15-F1
#
_entry.id   AF-A0A6M1NP15-F1
#
_cell.length_a   1.000
_cell.length_b   1.000
_cell.length_c   1.000
_cell.angle_alpha   90.00
_cell.angle_beta   90.00
_cell.angle_gamma   90.00
#
_symmetry.space_group_name_H-M   'P 1'
#
loop_
_entity.id
_entity.type
_entity.pdbx_description
1 polymer ?
#
loop_
_entity_poly.entity_id
_entity_poly.type
_entity_poly.pdbx_seq_one_letter_code
_entity_poly.pdbx_strand_id
1 'polypeptide(L)'
;MKNLLFALLILFTTTTSLLAQSPLDNSTSFEDQRKRVNNLLNARNQKFGEYDVSLQQKTGIFGLFKSKNDMQKSIDILKQIVVTDNNIFIETRKLLDLKDSEKERYEQLANEYDQQVTAYMKTISKLQAENDKLKDKIKSLEEEDLNSSKYIYVFILIIVALILGLLYQYKQLKSKNVTKV
;
A
#
# COMPACT_ATOMS: atom_id res chain seq x y z
N MET A 1 -11.77 -1.58 -42.30
CA MET A 1 -10.94 -1.61 -41.06
C MET A 1 -11.29 -0.50 -40.06
N LYS A 2 -11.47 0.76 -40.49
CA LYS A 2 -11.89 1.87 -39.61
C LYS A 2 -13.20 1.62 -38.83
N ASN A 3 -14.19 0.99 -39.47
CA ASN A 3 -15.50 0.71 -38.85
C ASN A 3 -15.44 -0.43 -37.81
N LEU A 4 -14.47 -1.35 -37.94
CA LEU A 4 -14.24 -2.43 -36.96
C LEU A 4 -13.56 -1.90 -35.70
N LEU A 5 -12.62 -0.95 -35.85
CA LEU A 5 -11.98 -0.25 -34.74
C LEU A 5 -12.98 0.57 -33.92
N PHE A 6 -13.94 1.21 -34.59
CA PHE A 6 -14.99 1.99 -33.92
C PHE A 6 -15.97 1.10 -33.14
N ALA A 7 -16.33 -0.06 -33.69
CA ALA A 7 -17.16 -1.05 -33.00
C ALA A 7 -16.45 -1.63 -31.75
N LEU A 8 -15.14 -1.88 -31.83
CA LEU A 8 -14.35 -2.38 -30.70
C LEU A 8 -14.24 -1.35 -29.56
N LEU A 9 -14.12 -0.06 -29.91
CA LEU A 9 -14.06 1.04 -28.95
C LEU A 9 -15.38 1.18 -28.17
N ILE A 10 -16.52 1.06 -28.85
CA ILE A 10 -17.85 1.12 -28.22
C ILE A 10 -18.05 -0.08 -27.27
N LEU A 11 -17.59 -1.28 -27.66
CA LEU A 11 -17.68 -2.48 -26.83
C LEU A 11 -16.85 -2.38 -25.53
N PHE A 12 -15.77 -1.59 -25.53
CA PHE A 12 -14.93 -1.37 -24.35
C PHE A 12 -15.51 -0.34 -23.37
N THR A 13 -16.38 0.56 -23.84
CA THR A 13 -17.01 1.59 -22.99
C THR A 13 -18.21 1.07 -22.19
N THR A 14 -18.89 0.03 -22.70
CA THR A 14 -20.11 -0.51 -22.06
C THR A 14 -19.84 -1.55 -20.97
N THR A 15 -18.61 -2.04 -20.82
CA THR A 15 -18.23 -3.02 -19.79
C THR A 15 -17.82 -2.39 -18.46
N THR A 16 -17.66 -1.07 -18.40
CA THR A 16 -17.20 -0.36 -17.19
C THR A 16 -18.28 -0.22 -16.10
N SER A 17 -19.56 -0.44 -16.43
CA SER A 17 -20.67 -0.32 -15.46
C SER A 17 -20.97 -1.61 -14.67
N LEU A 18 -20.38 -2.76 -15.04
CA LEU A 18 -20.63 -4.05 -14.38
C LEU A 18 -19.62 -4.40 -13.29
N LEU A 19 -18.55 -3.63 -13.11
CA LEU A 19 -17.52 -3.85 -12.08
C LEU A 19 -17.70 -2.99 -10.82
N ALA A 20 -18.82 -2.26 -10.70
CA ALA A 20 -19.12 -1.45 -9.52
C ALA A 20 -19.71 -2.26 -8.34
N GLN A 21 -19.86 -3.58 -8.47
CA GLN A 21 -20.21 -4.44 -7.33
C GLN A 21 -18.92 -4.82 -6.60
N SER A 22 -18.37 -3.86 -5.86
CA SER A 22 -17.42 -4.19 -4.80
C SER A 22 -18.10 -5.14 -3.80
N PRO A 23 -17.42 -6.18 -3.27
CA PRO A 23 -17.97 -7.06 -2.23
C PRO A 23 -18.35 -6.35 -0.92
N LEU A 24 -18.19 -5.02 -0.83
CA LEU A 24 -18.43 -4.20 0.34
C LEU A 24 -19.91 -3.94 0.65
N ASP A 25 -20.83 -4.11 -0.30
CA ASP A 25 -22.24 -3.71 -0.09
C ASP A 25 -23.01 -4.65 0.85
N ASN A 26 -22.47 -5.85 1.15
CA ASN A 26 -23.07 -6.78 2.11
C ASN A 26 -22.58 -6.58 3.55
N SER A 27 -21.65 -5.64 3.80
CA SER A 27 -21.22 -5.28 5.15
C SER A 27 -22.13 -4.18 5.68
N THR A 28 -22.83 -4.43 6.78
CA THR A 28 -23.49 -3.35 7.52
C THR A 28 -22.46 -2.31 7.91
N SER A 29 -22.47 -1.16 7.25
CA SER A 29 -21.53 -0.07 7.52
C SER A 29 -21.54 0.32 8.99
N PHE A 30 -20.37 0.65 9.55
CA PHE A 30 -20.22 1.18 10.91
C PHE A 30 -21.20 2.34 11.17
N GLU A 31 -21.40 3.22 10.19
CA GLU A 31 -22.32 4.35 10.31
C GLU A 31 -23.80 3.92 10.36
N ASP A 32 -24.19 2.87 9.63
CA ASP A 32 -25.55 2.35 9.71
C ASP A 32 -25.81 1.67 11.05
N GLN A 33 -24.81 0.96 11.57
CA GLN A 33 -24.88 0.38 12.91
C GLN A 33 -24.96 1.47 13.99
N ARG A 34 -24.20 2.56 13.85
CA ARG A 34 -24.24 3.72 14.75
C ARG A 34 -25.61 4.40 14.74
N LYS A 35 -26.22 4.57 13.55
CA LYS A 35 -27.59 5.10 13.43
C LYS A 35 -28.61 4.21 14.17
N ARG A 36 -28.49 2.88 14.07
CA ARG A 36 -29.36 1.94 14.81
C ARG A 36 -29.26 2.13 16.32
N VAL A 37 -28.04 2.24 16.85
CA VAL A 37 -27.80 2.52 18.28
C VAL A 37 -28.44 3.85 18.68
N ASN A 38 -28.22 4.92 17.90
CA ASN A 38 -28.81 6.23 18.18
C ASN A 38 -30.35 6.20 18.18
N ASN A 39 -30.95 5.46 17.25
CA ASN A 39 -32.40 5.30 17.22
C ASN A 39 -32.93 4.60 18.48
N LEU A 40 -32.24 3.57 18.96
CA LEU A 40 -32.60 2.89 20.20
C LEU A 40 -32.42 3.80 21.42
N LEU A 41 -31.35 4.61 21.47
CA LEU A 41 -31.15 5.60 22.52
C LEU A 41 -32.25 6.66 22.53
N ASN A 42 -32.69 7.12 21.37
CA ASN A 42 -33.82 8.05 21.25
C ASN A 42 -35.13 7.40 21.72
N ALA A 43 -35.39 6.15 21.33
CA ALA A 43 -36.57 5.41 21.79
C ALA A 43 -36.56 5.24 23.32
N ARG A 44 -35.40 4.92 23.89
CA ARG A 44 -35.20 4.84 25.34
C ARG A 44 -35.52 6.16 26.02
N ASN A 45 -34.99 7.28 25.51
CA ASN A 45 -35.23 8.61 26.07
C ASN A 45 -36.72 8.97 26.07
N GLN A 46 -37.43 8.66 24.98
CA GLN A 46 -38.88 8.86 24.92
C GLN A 46 -39.61 8.03 25.99
N LYS A 47 -39.23 6.75 26.16
CA LYS A 47 -39.83 5.87 27.18
C LYS A 47 -39.57 6.34 28.61
N PHE A 48 -38.40 6.92 28.89
CA PHE A 48 -38.15 7.56 30.18
C PHE A 48 -39.04 8.78 30.40
N GLY A 49 -39.30 9.59 29.36
CA GLY A 49 -40.28 10.68 29.44
C GLY A 49 -41.69 10.18 29.74
N GLU A 50 -42.15 9.12 29.05
CA GLU A 50 -43.44 8.46 29.33
C GLU A 50 -43.51 7.92 30.77
N TYR A 51 -42.41 7.34 31.25
CA TYR A 51 -42.31 6.85 32.62
C TYR A 51 -42.43 7.97 33.64
N ASP A 52 -41.75 9.09 33.46
CA ASP A 52 -41.82 10.24 34.38
C ASP A 52 -43.24 10.83 34.47
N VAL A 53 -43.93 10.95 33.32
CA VAL A 53 -45.34 11.35 33.30
C VAL A 53 -46.22 10.35 34.05
N SER A 54 -45.99 9.05 33.86
CA SER A 54 -46.71 8.00 34.59
C SER A 54 -46.42 8.03 36.10
N LEU A 55 -45.25 8.53 36.50
CA LEU A 55 -44.87 8.73 37.88
C LEU A 55 -45.69 9.84 38.56
N GLN A 56 -46.01 10.90 37.82
CA GLN A 56 -46.76 12.05 38.32
C GLN A 56 -48.29 11.84 38.30
N GLN A 57 -48.79 10.98 37.42
CA GLN A 57 -50.22 10.73 37.26
C GLN A 57 -50.82 10.00 38.48
N LYS A 58 -51.92 10.54 39.03
CA LYS A 58 -52.67 9.98 40.16
C LYS A 58 -54.16 9.95 39.84
N THR A 59 -54.71 8.77 39.56
CA THR A 59 -56.14 8.60 39.20
C THR A 59 -56.99 7.92 40.29
N GLY A 60 -56.44 7.67 41.49
CA GLY A 60 -57.18 7.10 42.61
C GLY A 60 -58.34 7.99 43.09
N ILE A 61 -59.19 7.49 44.02
CA ILE A 61 -60.55 7.97 44.35
C ILE A 61 -60.71 9.51 44.58
N PHE A 62 -59.63 10.28 44.77
CA PHE A 62 -59.66 11.76 44.78
C PHE A 62 -58.44 12.43 44.11
N GLY A 63 -57.70 11.74 43.24
CA GLY A 63 -56.41 12.22 42.70
C GLY A 63 -55.28 12.28 43.74
N LEU A 64 -55.57 11.89 44.99
CA LEU A 64 -54.62 11.92 46.11
C LEU A 64 -53.61 10.76 46.06
N PHE A 65 -54.03 9.61 45.51
CA PHE A 65 -53.26 8.37 45.47
C PHE A 65 -53.20 7.79 44.05
N LYS A 66 -52.18 6.97 43.80
CA LYS A 66 -52.09 6.19 42.55
C LYS A 66 -53.03 4.99 42.58
N SER A 67 -53.70 4.74 41.46
CA SER A 67 -54.46 3.50 41.30
C SER A 67 -53.52 2.33 40.98
N LYS A 68 -54.00 1.09 41.18
CA LYS A 68 -53.29 -0.12 40.74
C LYS A 68 -52.98 -0.08 39.24
N ASN A 69 -53.90 0.45 38.43
CA ASN A 69 -53.72 0.58 36.99
C ASN A 69 -52.60 1.57 36.63
N ASP A 70 -52.49 2.69 37.35
CA ASP A 70 -51.40 3.66 37.17
C ASP A 70 -50.02 3.02 37.47
N MET A 71 -49.96 2.22 38.53
CA MET A 71 -48.74 1.49 38.89
C MET A 71 -48.39 0.41 37.87
N GLN A 72 -49.37 -0.33 37.35
CA GLN A 72 -49.15 -1.33 36.30
C GLN A 72 -48.60 -0.70 35.02
N LYS A 73 -49.17 0.42 34.57
CA LYS A 73 -48.64 1.18 33.43
C LYS A 73 -47.19 1.61 33.64
N SER A 74 -46.88 2.14 34.83
CA SER A 74 -45.51 2.55 35.18
C SER A 74 -44.53 1.36 35.09
N ILE A 75 -44.93 0.19 35.60
CA ILE A 75 -44.13 -1.04 35.56
C ILE A 75 -43.95 -1.53 34.11
N ASP A 76 -44.99 -1.47 33.29
CA ASP A 76 -44.90 -1.94 31.90
C ASP A 76 -44.01 -1.04 31.04
N ILE A 77 -44.03 0.28 31.26
CA ILE A 77 -43.07 1.20 30.64
C ILE A 77 -41.64 0.84 31.09
N LEU A 78 -41.44 0.54 32.37
CA LEU A 78 -40.12 0.18 32.90
C LEU A 78 -39.60 -1.14 32.31
N LYS A 79 -40.48 -2.14 32.10
CA LYS A 79 -40.13 -3.36 31.35
C LYS A 79 -39.70 -3.04 29.92
N GLN A 80 -40.42 -2.16 29.23
CA GLN A 80 -40.06 -1.75 27.86
C GLN A 80 -38.69 -1.07 27.82
N ILE A 81 -38.39 -0.19 28.78
CA ILE A 81 -37.07 0.43 28.94
C ILE A 81 -35.99 -0.63 29.07
N VAL A 82 -36.18 -1.62 29.95
CA VAL A 82 -35.20 -2.70 30.15
C VAL A 82 -34.97 -3.51 28.86
N VAL A 83 -36.03 -3.80 28.10
CA VAL A 83 -35.91 -4.47 26.79
C VAL A 83 -35.14 -3.60 25.80
N THR A 84 -35.42 -2.30 25.74
CA THR A 84 -34.68 -1.35 24.90
C THR A 84 -33.21 -1.29 25.30
N ASP A 85 -32.90 -1.28 26.60
CA ASP A 85 -31.52 -1.24 27.12
C ASP A 85 -30.74 -2.50 26.72
N ASN A 86 -31.38 -3.67 26.77
CA ASN A 86 -30.75 -4.91 26.28
C ASN A 86 -30.45 -4.84 24.77
N ASN A 87 -31.37 -4.28 23.97
CA ASN A 87 -31.14 -4.09 22.54
C ASN A 87 -30.02 -3.08 22.27
N ILE A 88 -29.95 -1.99 23.04
CA ILE A 88 -28.84 -1.02 22.95
C ILE A 88 -27.52 -1.72 23.23
N PHE A 89 -27.46 -2.58 24.25
CA PHE A 89 -26.25 -3.31 24.59
C PHE A 89 -25.78 -4.22 23.44
N ILE A 90 -26.70 -4.98 22.84
CA ILE A 90 -26.41 -5.87 21.70
C ILE A 90 -25.89 -5.05 20.50
N GLU A 91 -26.59 -3.98 20.12
CA GLU A 91 -26.23 -3.19 18.95
C GLU A 91 -24.94 -2.39 19.17
N THR A 92 -24.67 -1.95 20.40
CA THR A 92 -23.40 -1.28 20.76
C THR A 92 -22.23 -2.26 20.73
N ARG A 93 -22.44 -3.50 21.19
CA ARG A 93 -21.41 -4.55 21.09
C ARG A 93 -21.05 -4.82 19.63
N LYS A 94 -22.06 -5.00 18.75
CA LYS A 94 -21.83 -5.15 17.31
C LYS A 94 -21.06 -3.97 16.72
N LEU A 95 -21.36 -2.74 17.16
CA LEU A 95 -20.66 -1.54 16.71
C LEU A 95 -19.17 -1.55 17.12
N LEU A 96 -18.87 -1.99 18.33
CA LEU A 96 -17.50 -2.16 18.80
C LEU A 96 -16.77 -3.26 18.03
N ASP A 97 -17.40 -4.40 17.83
CA ASP A 97 -16.82 -5.52 17.08
C ASP A 97 -16.48 -5.10 15.63
N LEU A 98 -17.37 -4.33 14.97
CA LEU A 98 -17.09 -3.76 13.64
C LEU A 98 -15.87 -2.83 13.67
N LYS A 99 -15.79 -1.92 14.66
CA LYS A 99 -14.67 -1.00 14.80
C LYS A 99 -13.34 -1.71 15.04
N ASP A 100 -13.35 -2.74 15.89
CA ASP A 100 -12.16 -3.53 16.18
C ASP A 100 -11.71 -4.31 14.95
N SER A 101 -12.65 -4.89 14.18
CA SER A 101 -12.34 -5.56 12.91
C SER A 101 -11.74 -4.62 11.86
N GLU A 102 -12.24 -3.37 11.77
CA GLU A 102 -11.66 -2.36 10.88
C GLU A 102 -10.25 -1.99 11.30
N LYS A 103 -10.03 -1.79 12.60
CA LYS A 103 -8.71 -1.51 13.16
C LYS A 103 -7.72 -2.62 12.84
N GLU A 104 -8.09 -3.87 13.10
CA GLU A 104 -7.23 -5.03 12.81
C GLU A 104 -6.88 -5.11 11.32
N ARG A 105 -7.86 -4.87 10.44
CA ARG A 105 -7.62 -4.82 8.98
C ARG A 105 -6.63 -3.72 8.60
N TYR A 106 -6.72 -2.53 9.18
CA TYR A 106 -5.76 -1.45 8.90
C TYR A 106 -4.36 -1.77 9.42
N GLU A 107 -4.25 -2.42 10.59
CA GLU A 107 -2.97 -2.87 11.12
C GLU A 107 -2.33 -3.95 10.22
N GLN A 108 -3.12 -4.92 9.76
CA GLN A 108 -2.67 -5.93 8.80
C GLN A 108 -2.21 -5.30 7.49
N LEU A 109 -2.99 -4.38 6.92
CA LEU A 109 -2.64 -3.69 5.68
C LEU A 109 -1.35 -2.85 5.82
N ALA A 110 -1.17 -2.16 6.95
CA ALA A 110 0.05 -1.42 7.23
C ALA A 110 1.28 -2.35 7.30
N ASN A 111 1.14 -3.50 7.97
CA ASN A 111 2.20 -4.51 8.03
C ASN A 111 2.53 -5.10 6.65
N GLU A 112 1.52 -5.38 5.83
CA GLU A 112 1.73 -5.85 4.46
C GLU A 112 2.47 -4.82 3.60
N TYR A 113 2.12 -3.53 3.72
CA TYR A 113 2.84 -2.46 3.02
C TYR A 113 4.28 -2.32 3.51
N ASP A 114 4.54 -2.39 4.81
CA ASP A 114 5.89 -2.33 5.36
C ASP A 114 6.77 -3.49 4.85
N GLN A 115 6.21 -4.70 4.80
CA GLN A 115 6.88 -5.87 4.21
C GLN A 115 7.18 -5.67 2.73
N GLN A 116 6.23 -5.15 1.95
CA GLN A 116 6.43 -4.86 0.53
C GLN A 116 7.51 -3.80 0.31
N VAL A 117 7.46 -2.70 1.07
CA VAL A 117 8.47 -1.62 1.02
C VAL A 117 9.85 -2.18 1.37
N THR A 118 9.95 -2.99 2.42
CA THR A 118 11.21 -3.64 2.80
C THR A 118 11.74 -4.56 1.69
N ALA A 119 10.88 -5.33 1.04
CA ALA A 119 11.25 -6.18 -0.09
C ALA A 119 11.72 -5.38 -1.31
N TYR A 120 11.05 -4.27 -1.63
CA TYR A 120 11.47 -3.36 -2.68
C TYR A 120 12.81 -2.70 -2.35
N MET A 121 13.01 -2.25 -1.11
CA MET A 121 14.29 -1.69 -0.67
C MET A 121 15.42 -2.69 -0.83
N LYS A 122 15.23 -3.94 -0.40
CA LYS A 122 16.21 -5.01 -0.61
C LYS A 122 16.52 -5.23 -2.10
N THR A 123 15.52 -5.16 -2.96
CA THR A 123 15.69 -5.32 -4.41
C THR A 123 16.47 -4.15 -5.01
N ILE A 124 16.14 -2.92 -4.60
CA ILE A 124 16.86 -1.71 -5.02
C ILE A 124 18.33 -1.78 -4.57
N SER A 125 18.61 -2.15 -3.31
CA SER A 125 19.99 -2.31 -2.83
C SER A 125 20.78 -3.35 -3.63
N LYS A 126 20.14 -4.48 -4.00
CA LYS A 126 20.77 -5.49 -4.86
C LYS A 126 21.10 -4.92 -6.24
N LEU A 127 20.14 -4.22 -6.87
CA LEU A 127 20.35 -3.60 -8.18
C LEU A 127 21.45 -2.54 -8.13
N GLN A 128 21.53 -1.76 -7.06
CA GLN A 128 22.62 -0.81 -6.85
C GLN A 128 23.98 -1.52 -6.76
N ALA A 129 24.09 -2.57 -5.95
CA ALA A 129 25.32 -3.35 -5.83
C ALA A 129 25.75 -4.00 -7.16
N GLU A 130 24.80 -4.51 -7.95
CA GLU A 130 25.08 -5.04 -9.29
C GLU A 130 25.51 -3.94 -10.26
N ASN A 131 24.89 -2.76 -10.20
CA ASN A 131 25.25 -1.61 -11.03
C ASN A 131 26.69 -1.14 -10.72
N ASP A 132 27.05 -1.05 -9.45
CA ASP A 132 28.40 -0.67 -9.02
C ASP A 132 29.43 -1.72 -9.48
N LYS A 133 29.12 -3.00 -9.33
CA LYS A 133 29.96 -4.09 -9.85
C LYS A 133 30.14 -4.04 -11.37
N LEU A 134 29.11 -3.68 -12.12
CA LEU A 134 29.20 -3.52 -13.57
C LEU A 134 30.07 -2.32 -13.94
N LYS A 135 29.92 -1.19 -13.24
CA LYS A 135 30.78 -0.01 -13.43
C LYS A 135 32.24 -0.33 -13.15
N ASP A 136 32.53 -1.06 -12.08
CA ASP A 136 33.89 -1.45 -11.74
C ASP A 136 34.49 -2.39 -12.79
N LYS A 137 33.70 -3.34 -13.33
CA LYS A 137 34.12 -4.18 -14.46
C LYS A 137 34.43 -3.38 -15.72
N ILE A 138 33.59 -2.40 -16.05
CA ILE A 138 33.83 -1.52 -17.21
C ILE A 138 35.14 -0.77 -17.03
N LYS A 139 35.37 -0.17 -15.85
CA LYS A 139 36.64 0.52 -15.55
C LYS A 139 37.84 -0.41 -15.67
N SER A 140 37.75 -1.63 -15.12
CA SER A 140 38.87 -2.59 -15.22
C SER A 140 39.18 -3.01 -16.66
N LEU A 141 38.16 -3.17 -17.50
CA LEU A 141 38.34 -3.49 -18.92
C LEU A 141 38.93 -2.32 -19.70
N GLU A 142 38.51 -1.09 -19.40
CA GLU A 142 39.06 0.12 -20.00
C GLU A 142 40.53 0.33 -19.61
N GLU A 143 40.89 0.10 -18.34
CA GLU A 143 42.29 0.12 -17.88
C GLU A 143 43.14 -0.98 -18.54
N GLU A 144 42.59 -2.18 -18.72
CA GLU A 144 43.29 -3.29 -19.41
C GLU A 144 43.55 -2.95 -20.89
N ASP A 145 42.57 -2.39 -21.59
CA ASP A 145 42.68 -2.00 -23.01
C ASP A 145 43.71 -0.87 -23.21
N LEU A 146 43.70 0.15 -22.34
CA LEU A 146 44.69 1.23 -22.35
C LEU A 146 46.11 0.71 -22.09
N ASN A 147 46.27 -0.22 -21.15
CA ASN A 147 47.56 -0.82 -20.85
C ASN A 147 48.07 -1.72 -21.99
N SER A 148 47.20 -2.55 -22.57
CA SER A 148 47.51 -3.37 -23.74
C SER A 148 47.98 -2.52 -24.92
N SER A 149 47.25 -1.45 -25.22
CA SER A 149 47.60 -0.50 -26.27
C SER A 149 48.97 0.15 -26.03
N LYS A 150 49.30 0.49 -24.78
CA LYS A 150 50.61 1.06 -24.41
C LYS A 150 51.76 0.10 -24.72
N TYR A 151 51.62 -1.21 -24.45
CA TYR A 151 52.64 -2.19 -24.76
C TYR A 151 52.87 -2.33 -26.28
N ILE A 152 51.80 -2.24 -27.07
CA ILE A 152 51.89 -2.26 -28.54
C ILE A 152 52.72 -1.06 -29.05
N TYR A 153 52.45 0.15 -28.55
CA TYR A 153 53.23 1.34 -28.95
C TYR A 153 54.71 1.23 -28.56
N VAL A 154 55.04 0.71 -27.38
CA VAL A 154 56.43 0.48 -26.95
C VAL A 154 57.12 -0.55 -27.85
N PHE A 155 56.43 -1.64 -28.19
CA PHE A 155 56.96 -2.68 -29.07
C PHE A 155 57.29 -2.15 -30.47
N ILE A 156 56.41 -1.34 -31.05
CA ILE A 156 56.64 -0.67 -32.35
C ILE A 156 57.88 0.23 -32.27
N LEU A 157 58.03 1.01 -31.19
CA LEU A 157 59.18 1.90 -31.01
C LEU A 157 60.50 1.12 -30.96
N ILE A 158 60.53 -0.02 -30.26
CA ILE A 158 61.70 -0.91 -30.20
C ILE A 158 62.04 -1.45 -31.60
N ILE A 159 61.05 -1.91 -32.37
CA ILE A 159 61.27 -2.40 -33.74
C ILE A 159 61.90 -1.31 -34.62
N VAL A 160 61.35 -0.09 -34.57
CA VAL A 160 61.88 1.05 -35.35
C VAL A 160 63.32 1.35 -34.95
N ALA A 161 63.62 1.37 -33.64
CA ALA A 161 64.99 1.59 -33.15
C ALA A 161 65.97 0.49 -33.62
N LEU A 162 65.55 -0.77 -33.63
CA LEU A 162 66.36 -1.89 -34.12
C LEU A 162 66.62 -1.78 -35.63
N ILE A 163 65.61 -1.43 -36.43
CA ILE A 163 65.78 -1.22 -37.88
C ILE A 163 66.77 -0.08 -38.15
N LEU A 164 66.64 1.04 -37.46
CA LEU A 164 67.57 2.17 -37.58
C LEU A 164 68.99 1.79 -37.16
N GLY A 165 69.14 1.00 -36.09
CA GLY A 165 70.43 0.47 -35.65
C GLY A 165 71.09 -0.45 -36.68
N LEU A 166 70.31 -1.35 -37.31
CA LEU A 166 70.81 -2.23 -38.38
C LEU A 166 71.22 -1.44 -39.62
N LEU A 167 70.43 -0.44 -40.04
CA LEU A 167 70.78 0.44 -41.15
C LEU A 167 72.06 1.23 -40.88
N TYR A 168 72.23 1.71 -39.64
CA TYR A 168 73.44 2.41 -39.23
C TYR A 168 74.68 1.49 -39.28
N GLN A 169 74.57 0.28 -38.73
CA GLN A 169 75.66 -0.72 -38.79
C GLN A 169 75.97 -1.14 -40.23
N TYR A 170 74.95 -1.37 -41.06
CA TYR A 170 75.14 -1.70 -42.48
C TYR A 170 75.89 -0.59 -43.22
N LYS A 171 75.54 0.69 -42.97
CA LYS A 171 76.24 1.83 -43.53
C LYS A 171 77.70 1.90 -43.06
N GLN A 172 77.96 1.62 -41.78
CA GLN A 172 79.30 1.62 -41.20
C GLN A 172 80.18 0.47 -41.73
N LEU A 173 79.61 -0.72 -41.91
CA LEU A 173 80.30 -1.89 -42.50
C LEU A 173 80.58 -1.69 -43.99
N LYS A 174 79.62 -1.14 -44.75
CA LYS A 174 79.83 -0.78 -46.15
C LYS A 174 80.95 0.26 -46.29
N SER A 175 81.00 1.25 -45.41
CA SER A 175 82.09 2.24 -45.39
C SER A 175 83.47 1.64 -45.07
N LYS A 176 83.55 0.58 -44.24
CA LYS A 176 84.80 -0.13 -43.94
C LYS A 176 85.27 -1.04 -45.07
N ASN A 177 84.35 -1.66 -45.81
CA ASN A 177 84.71 -2.56 -46.93
C ASN A 177 85.20 -1.83 -48.19
N VAL A 178 85.11 -0.49 -48.26
CA VAL A 178 85.71 0.32 -49.34
C VAL A 178 87.15 0.74 -49.05
N THR A 179 87.72 0.33 -47.90
CA THR A 179 89.11 0.62 -47.49
C THR A 179 89.89 -0.66 -47.18
N LYS A 180 89.77 -1.66 -48.06
CA LYS A 180 90.71 -2.79 -48.08
C LYS A 180 91.24 -2.92 -49.51
N VAL A 181 92.34 -2.19 -49.76
CA VAL A 181 93.29 -2.42 -50.85
C VAL A 181 94.22 -3.55 -50.42
#